data_AF-A0A5E4AKN2-F1
#
_entry.id   AF-A0A5E4AKN2-F1
#
_cell.length_a   1.000
_cell.length_b   1.000
_cell.length_c   1.000
_cell.angle_alpha   90.00
_cell.angle_beta   90.00
_cell.angle_gamma   90.00
#
_symmetry.space_group_name_H-M   'P 1'
#
loop_
_entity.id
_entity.type
_entity.pdbx_description
1 polymer ?
#
loop_
_entity_poly.entity_id
_entity_poly.type
_entity_poly.pdbx_seq_one_letter_code
_entity_poly.pdbx_strand_id
1 'polypeptide(L)'
;MRAGYIVPMQGPALTTTESRRQPMALAVALTAGGEAHGELFWDDGESLDTLERGAYTQVTFLARNNTVVNELVHVAREGASLQLRTVTILGVDPAPQQVLSNGVPVSNFTYSPDTKTLAIPVWLAMAEQFRISWS
;
A
#
# COMPACT_ATOMS: atom_id res chain seq x y z
N MET A 1 -3.17 -0.26 -15.51
CA MET A 1 -2.73 -1.16 -14.43
C MET A 1 -3.23 -2.57 -14.74
N ARG A 2 -2.40 -3.60 -14.58
CA ARG A 2 -2.79 -5.00 -14.85
C ARG A 2 -3.43 -5.59 -13.60
N ALA A 3 -4.51 -6.35 -13.76
CA ALA A 3 -5.12 -7.10 -12.67
C ALA A 3 -4.14 -8.12 -12.08
N GLY A 4 -4.19 -8.32 -10.77
CA GLY A 4 -3.26 -9.16 -10.01
C GLY A 4 -2.06 -8.43 -9.42
N TYR A 5 -1.98 -7.10 -9.54
CA TYR A 5 -0.83 -6.32 -9.09
C TYR A 5 -1.18 -5.24 -8.08
N ILE A 6 -0.24 -4.99 -7.16
CA ILE A 6 -0.26 -3.89 -6.21
C ILE A 6 0.91 -2.96 -6.54
N VAL A 7 0.63 -1.67 -6.67
CA VAL A 7 1.63 -0.66 -7.04
C VAL A 7 1.73 0.37 -5.93
N PRO A 8 2.91 0.50 -5.28
CA PRO A 8 3.18 1.60 -4.38
C PRO A 8 3.35 2.89 -5.17
N MET A 9 2.79 3.98 -4.64
CA MET A 9 2.84 5.32 -5.20
C MET A 9 3.23 6.29 -4.10
N GLN A 10 3.70 7.47 -4.48
CA GLN A 10 4.04 8.54 -3.55
C GLN A 10 3.48 9.87 -4.05
N GLY A 11 3.16 10.78 -3.12
CA GLY A 11 2.64 12.10 -3.47
C GLY A 11 3.59 12.90 -4.37
N PRO A 12 3.06 13.71 -5.29
CA PRO A 12 3.88 14.50 -6.21
C PRO A 12 4.60 15.65 -5.49
N ALA A 13 5.77 16.03 -5.98
CA ALA A 13 6.46 17.26 -5.63
C ALA A 13 7.35 17.73 -6.80
N LEU A 14 7.90 18.94 -6.72
CA LEU A 14 8.76 19.51 -7.76
C LEU A 14 10.12 18.81 -7.87
N THR A 15 10.58 18.14 -6.82
CA THR A 15 11.85 17.41 -6.76
C THR A 15 11.67 16.06 -6.07
N THR A 16 12.57 15.13 -6.33
CA THR A 16 12.59 13.82 -5.65
C THR A 16 12.92 13.96 -4.17
N THR A 17 13.74 14.94 -3.77
CA THR A 17 14.00 15.26 -2.36
C THR A 17 12.71 15.56 -1.59
N GLU A 18 11.81 16.34 -2.19
CA GLU A 18 10.52 16.66 -1.56
C GLU A 18 9.47 15.57 -1.75
N SER A 19 9.46 14.89 -2.91
CA SER A 19 8.48 13.82 -3.17
C SER A 19 8.72 12.63 -2.25
N ARG A 20 9.99 12.29 -1.94
CA ARG A 20 10.36 11.20 -1.01
C ARG A 20 9.86 11.40 0.42
N ARG A 21 9.49 12.63 0.79
CA ARG A 21 8.88 12.97 2.09
C ARG A 21 7.35 12.92 2.06
N GLN A 22 6.75 12.82 0.88
CA GLN A 22 5.31 12.75 0.78
C GLN A 22 4.80 11.39 1.23
N PRO A 23 3.57 11.32 1.76
CA PRO A 23 2.98 10.05 2.10
C PRO A 23 2.81 9.14 0.88
N MET A 24 2.85 7.85 1.16
CA MET A 24 2.64 6.80 0.17
C MET A 24 1.16 6.46 0.02
N ALA A 25 0.85 5.85 -1.13
CA ALA A 25 -0.42 5.24 -1.44
C ALA A 25 -0.21 3.86 -2.07
N LEU A 26 -1.21 3.00 -1.99
CA LEU A 26 -1.25 1.72 -2.73
C LEU A 26 -2.40 1.74 -3.73
N ALA A 27 -2.12 1.40 -4.98
CA ALA A 27 -3.13 0.97 -5.94
C ALA A 27 -3.15 -0.56 -5.96
N VAL A 28 -4.31 -1.16 -5.73
CA VAL A 28 -4.51 -2.61 -5.67
C VAL A 28 -5.46 -3.00 -6.79
N ALA A 29 -4.96 -3.64 -7.85
CA ALA A 29 -5.79 -4.09 -8.97
C ALA A 29 -6.12 -5.57 -8.81
N LEU A 30 -7.32 -5.89 -8.35
CA LEU A 30 -7.72 -7.27 -8.10
C LEU A 30 -7.91 -8.05 -9.41
N THR A 31 -7.56 -9.33 -9.39
CA THR A 31 -8.08 -10.30 -10.37
C THR A 31 -9.57 -10.55 -10.13
N ALA A 32 -10.22 -11.27 -11.06
CA ALA A 32 -11.58 -11.75 -10.84
C ALA A 32 -11.72 -12.67 -9.60
N GLY A 33 -10.62 -13.29 -9.15
CA GLY A 33 -10.56 -14.08 -7.91
C GLY A 33 -10.31 -13.25 -6.65
N GLY A 34 -10.22 -11.92 -6.75
CA GLY A 34 -9.94 -11.04 -5.61
C GLY A 34 -8.48 -11.07 -5.14
N GLU A 35 -7.55 -11.45 -6.03
CA GLU A 35 -6.12 -11.58 -5.70
C GLU A 35 -5.28 -10.46 -6.32
N ALA A 36 -4.25 -10.01 -5.61
CA ALA A 36 -3.20 -9.15 -6.15
C ALA A 36 -1.91 -9.26 -5.31
N HIS A 37 -0.75 -9.00 -5.91
CA HIS A 37 0.53 -8.95 -5.20
C HIS A 37 1.39 -7.78 -5.68
N GLY A 38 2.31 -7.33 -4.85
CA GLY A 38 3.29 -6.33 -5.24
C GLY A 38 4.38 -6.21 -4.20
N GLU A 39 5.32 -5.30 -4.43
CA GLU A 39 6.41 -5.07 -3.51
C GLU A 39 6.87 -3.61 -3.54
N LEU A 40 7.58 -3.23 -2.49
CA LEU A 40 8.29 -1.97 -2.33
C LEU A 40 9.71 -2.28 -1.89
N PHE A 41 10.68 -1.73 -2.61
CA PHE A 41 12.07 -1.61 -2.18
C PHE A 41 12.36 -0.14 -1.89
N TRP A 42 13.04 0.15 -0.77
CA TRP A 42 13.30 1.51 -0.34
C TRP A 42 14.61 1.66 0.42
N ASP A 43 15.54 2.47 -0.08
CA ASP A 43 16.80 2.84 0.57
C ASP A 43 16.91 4.38 0.72
N ASP A 44 18.11 4.93 0.89
CA ASP A 44 18.31 6.39 0.91
C ASP A 44 18.26 7.03 -0.49
N GLY A 45 18.42 6.22 -1.55
CA GLY A 45 18.37 6.62 -2.96
C GLY A 45 19.70 7.12 -3.54
N GLU A 46 20.79 7.12 -2.78
CA GLU A 46 22.07 7.69 -3.25
C GLU A 46 23.33 6.94 -2.79
N SER A 47 23.30 6.25 -1.65
CA SER A 47 24.49 5.56 -1.15
C SER A 47 24.88 4.36 -2.01
N LEU A 48 26.18 4.07 -2.03
CA LEU A 48 26.70 2.83 -2.62
C LEU A 48 26.48 1.64 -1.68
N ASP A 49 26.52 0.44 -2.25
CA ASP A 49 26.52 -0.83 -1.53
C ASP A 49 25.34 -0.98 -0.53
N THR A 50 24.15 -0.48 -0.88
CA THR A 50 22.97 -0.51 0.01
C THR A 50 22.51 -1.94 0.30
N LEU A 51 22.63 -2.85 -0.68
CA LEU A 51 22.28 -4.25 -0.54
C LEU A 51 23.25 -4.99 0.38
N GLU A 52 24.56 -4.81 0.17
CA GLU A 52 25.63 -5.43 0.96
C GLU A 52 25.59 -4.98 2.42
N ARG A 53 25.26 -3.70 2.66
CA ARG A 53 25.13 -3.13 4.01
C ARG A 53 23.77 -3.40 4.65
N GLY A 54 22.81 -3.96 3.91
CA GLY A 54 21.43 -4.13 4.39
C GLY A 54 20.73 -2.81 4.72
N ALA A 55 21.15 -1.70 4.11
CA ALA A 55 20.65 -0.36 4.35
C ALA A 55 19.43 -0.04 3.47
N TYR A 56 18.42 -0.91 3.52
CA TYR A 56 17.19 -0.80 2.75
C TYR A 56 16.01 -1.41 3.51
N THR A 57 14.80 -1.12 3.07
CA THR A 57 13.56 -1.73 3.51
C THR A 57 12.90 -2.38 2.31
N GLN A 58 12.52 -3.64 2.42
CA GLN A 58 11.74 -4.38 1.44
C GLN A 58 10.46 -4.92 2.08
N VAL A 59 9.33 -4.63 1.43
CA VAL A 59 7.99 -5.01 1.88
C VAL A 59 7.24 -5.61 0.70
N THR A 60 6.60 -6.75 0.90
CA THR A 60 5.66 -7.31 -0.08
C THR A 60 4.22 -6.99 0.35
N PHE A 61 3.32 -6.90 -0.61
CA PHE A 61 1.90 -6.68 -0.39
C PHE A 61 1.10 -7.83 -1.00
N LEU A 62 0.06 -8.25 -0.31
CA LEU A 62 -0.84 -9.31 -0.77
C LEU A 62 -2.29 -8.87 -0.57
N ALA A 63 -3.09 -9.00 -1.63
CA ALA A 63 -4.54 -8.92 -1.57
C ALA A 63 -5.14 -10.32 -1.79
N ARG A 64 -6.00 -10.77 -0.89
CA ARG A 64 -6.76 -12.02 -1.00
C ARG A 64 -7.93 -12.01 -0.01
N ASN A 65 -9.05 -12.66 -0.35
CA ASN A 65 -10.22 -12.79 0.54
C ASN A 65 -10.64 -11.44 1.16
N ASN A 66 -10.84 -10.44 0.31
CA ASN A 66 -11.19 -9.07 0.68
C ASN A 66 -10.31 -8.46 1.78
N THR A 67 -9.02 -8.81 1.76
CA THR A 67 -8.03 -8.31 2.70
C THR A 67 -6.79 -7.87 1.92
N VAL A 68 -6.18 -6.76 2.31
CA VAL A 68 -4.83 -6.35 1.91
C VAL A 68 -3.93 -6.38 3.15
N VAL A 69 -2.79 -7.06 3.05
CA VAL A 69 -1.75 -7.10 4.08
C VAL A 69 -0.40 -6.75 3.46
N ASN A 70 0.55 -6.38 4.30
CA ASN A 70 1.97 -6.41 3.96
C ASN A 70 2.71 -7.53 4.68
N GLU A 71 3.81 -7.98 4.10
CA GLU A 71 4.82 -8.81 4.77
C GLU A 71 6.15 -8.06 4.75
N LEU A 72 6.80 -8.02 5.91
CA LEU A 72 8.07 -7.32 6.10
C LEU A 72 9.21 -8.28 5.73
N VAL A 73 9.79 -8.13 4.54
CA VAL A 73 10.90 -8.98 4.07
C VAL A 73 12.21 -8.54 4.72
N HIS A 74 12.48 -7.24 4.72
CA HIS A 74 13.63 -6.63 5.38
C HIS A 74 13.27 -5.21 5.80
N VAL A 75 13.64 -4.78 7.01
CA VAL A 75 13.32 -3.43 7.51
C VAL A 75 14.58 -2.80 8.07
N ALA A 76 14.95 -1.66 7.49
CA ALA A 76 15.99 -0.78 8.00
C ALA A 76 15.43 0.62 8.28
N ARG A 77 16.28 1.50 8.83
CA ARG A 77 15.91 2.86 9.20
C ARG A 77 15.46 3.71 8.00
N GLU A 78 15.95 3.40 6.80
CA GLU A 78 15.70 4.13 5.56
C GLU A 78 14.20 4.13 5.19
N GLY A 79 13.45 3.07 5.56
CA GLY A 79 12.01 2.98 5.34
C GLY A 79 11.12 3.27 6.57
N ALA A 80 11.71 3.54 7.74
CA ALA A 80 10.97 3.63 9.00
C ALA A 80 9.96 4.80 9.05
N SER A 81 10.20 5.86 8.28
CA SER A 81 9.34 7.05 8.23
C SER A 81 8.25 6.98 7.15
N LEU A 82 8.18 5.90 6.37
CA LEU A 82 7.22 5.77 5.28
C LEU A 82 5.81 5.57 5.79
N GLN A 83 4.98 6.61 5.62
CA GLN A 83 3.58 6.60 6.00
C GLN A 83 2.70 6.23 4.81
N LEU A 84 1.83 5.25 4.98
CA LEU A 84 0.77 4.90 4.04
C LEU A 84 -0.51 5.66 4.42
N ARG A 85 -1.05 6.44 3.47
CA ARG A 85 -2.22 7.31 3.70
C ARG A 85 -3.44 6.99 2.86
N THR A 86 -3.26 6.28 1.75
CA THR A 86 -4.39 5.95 0.87
C THR A 86 -4.19 4.57 0.28
N VAL A 87 -5.25 3.76 0.34
CA VAL A 87 -5.33 2.49 -0.40
C VAL A 87 -6.52 2.58 -1.34
N THR A 88 -6.26 2.40 -2.63
CA THR A 88 -7.28 2.36 -3.69
C THR A 88 -7.35 0.96 -4.25
N ILE A 89 -8.51 0.32 -4.13
CA ILE A 89 -8.75 -1.06 -4.56
C ILE A 89 -9.68 -1.03 -5.76
N LEU A 90 -9.20 -1.57 -6.89
CA LEU A 90 -9.93 -1.67 -8.14
C LEU A 90 -10.53 -3.07 -8.29
N GLY A 91 -11.74 -3.15 -8.79
CA GLY A 91 -12.45 -4.42 -9.02
C GLY A 91 -13.15 -4.96 -7.77
N VAL A 92 -13.53 -4.09 -6.83
CA VAL A 92 -14.33 -4.48 -5.66
C VAL A 92 -15.79 -4.61 -6.07
N ASP A 93 -16.34 -5.81 -5.95
CA ASP A 93 -17.75 -6.12 -6.24
C ASP A 93 -18.17 -7.31 -5.36
N PRO A 94 -19.21 -7.19 -4.50
CA PRO A 94 -20.14 -6.06 -4.35
C PRO A 94 -19.58 -4.85 -3.59
N ALA A 95 -20.38 -3.78 -3.53
CA ALA A 95 -20.10 -2.59 -2.73
C ALA A 95 -19.92 -2.96 -1.24
N PRO A 96 -18.83 -2.55 -0.58
CA PRO A 96 -18.60 -2.88 0.83
C PRO A 96 -19.53 -2.06 1.74
N GLN A 97 -20.02 -2.71 2.79
CA GLN A 97 -20.77 -2.07 3.88
C GLN A 97 -19.84 -1.62 5.00
N GLN A 98 -18.70 -2.30 5.17
CA GLN A 98 -17.70 -2.00 6.19
C GLN A 98 -16.29 -2.13 5.64
N VAL A 99 -15.41 -1.25 6.12
CA VAL A 99 -13.97 -1.32 5.90
C VAL A 99 -13.26 -1.19 7.25
N LEU A 100 -12.30 -2.08 7.51
CA LEU A 100 -11.51 -2.13 8.73
C LEU A 100 -10.04 -1.89 8.41
N SER A 101 -9.36 -1.10 9.23
CA SER A 101 -7.90 -0.95 9.27
C SER A 101 -7.40 -1.47 10.61
N ASN A 102 -6.58 -2.52 10.60
CA ASN A 102 -6.11 -3.24 11.79
C ASN A 102 -7.25 -3.65 12.75
N GLY A 103 -8.39 -4.08 12.18
CA GLY A 103 -9.58 -4.50 12.92
C GLY A 103 -10.47 -3.36 13.42
N VAL A 104 -10.06 -2.11 13.26
CA VAL A 104 -10.85 -0.93 13.64
C VAL A 104 -11.56 -0.35 12.42
N PRO A 105 -12.87 -0.02 12.49
CA PRO A 105 -13.56 0.64 11.39
C PRO A 105 -12.87 1.95 10.99
N VAL A 106 -12.68 2.14 9.69
CA VAL A 106 -12.13 3.41 9.17
C VAL A 106 -13.15 4.53 9.35
N SER A 107 -12.68 5.76 9.53
CA SER A 107 -13.55 6.93 9.69
C SER A 107 -14.41 7.20 8.46
N ASN A 108 -13.89 6.89 7.27
CA ASN A 108 -14.54 7.07 5.99
C ASN A 108 -13.90 6.18 4.92
N PHE A 109 -14.67 5.88 3.87
CA PHE A 109 -14.20 5.35 2.60
C PHE A 109 -15.17 5.81 1.50
N THR A 110 -14.74 5.76 0.25
CA THR A 110 -15.62 6.01 -0.90
C THR A 110 -15.65 4.79 -1.81
N TYR A 111 -16.83 4.49 -2.35
CA TYR A 111 -17.01 3.42 -3.34
C TYR A 111 -17.73 3.98 -4.56
N SER A 112 -17.19 3.70 -5.75
CA SER A 112 -17.81 4.03 -7.04
C SER A 112 -18.31 2.75 -7.70
N PRO A 113 -19.65 2.56 -7.83
CA PRO A 113 -20.21 1.40 -8.52
C PRO A 113 -19.84 1.32 -10.00
N ASP A 114 -19.77 2.47 -10.68
CA ASP A 114 -19.47 2.57 -12.12
C ASP A 114 -18.06 2.07 -12.45
N THR A 115 -17.11 2.33 -11.55
CA THR A 115 -15.71 1.97 -11.72
C THR A 115 -15.27 0.80 -10.85
N LYS A 116 -16.16 0.27 -10.00
CA LYS A 116 -15.88 -0.79 -9.00
C LYS A 116 -14.63 -0.47 -8.16
N THR A 117 -14.52 0.79 -7.75
CA THR A 117 -13.33 1.32 -7.06
C THR A 117 -13.66 1.69 -5.62
N LEU A 118 -12.87 1.17 -4.68
CA LEU A 118 -12.91 1.49 -3.26
C LEU A 118 -11.68 2.32 -2.89
N ALA A 119 -11.86 3.52 -2.35
CA ALA A 119 -10.77 4.36 -1.85
C ALA A 119 -10.86 4.52 -0.34
N ILE A 120 -9.75 4.22 0.35
CA ILE A 120 -9.69 4.09 1.80
C ILE A 120 -8.57 5.00 2.33
N PRO A 121 -8.90 6.10 3.01
CA PRO A 121 -7.95 6.84 3.84
C PRO A 121 -7.46 5.98 5.00
N VAL A 122 -6.15 5.92 5.22
CA VAL A 122 -5.52 5.14 6.30
C VAL A 122 -4.40 5.93 6.97
N TRP A 123 -3.97 5.48 8.15
CA TRP A 123 -2.89 6.07 8.94
C TRP A 123 -1.97 4.94 9.39
N LEU A 124 -1.20 4.39 8.45
CA LEU A 124 -0.37 3.20 8.67
C LEU A 124 1.10 3.50 8.34
N ALA A 125 2.01 2.68 8.85
CA ALA A 125 3.42 2.70 8.48
C ALA A 125 3.73 1.53 7.54
N MET A 126 4.49 1.76 6.47
CA MET A 126 4.88 0.69 5.53
C MET A 126 5.79 -0.35 6.18
N ALA A 127 6.60 0.07 7.16
CA ALA A 127 7.55 -0.74 7.89
C ALA A 127 6.96 -1.48 9.10
N GLU A 128 5.64 -1.41 9.30
CA GLU A 128 4.90 -2.15 10.34
C GLU A 128 3.87 -3.06 9.68
N GLN A 129 3.55 -4.20 10.30
CA GLN A 129 2.51 -5.07 9.78
C GLN A 129 1.13 -4.38 9.88
N PHE A 130 0.38 -4.42 8.78
CA PHE A 130 -0.98 -3.94 8.73
C PHE A 130 -1.92 -4.90 8.02
N ARG A 131 -3.21 -4.76 8.32
CA ARG A 131 -4.30 -5.49 7.70
C ARG A 131 -5.47 -4.55 7.41
N ILE A 132 -5.83 -4.43 6.13
CA ILE A 132 -7.04 -3.72 5.69
C ILE A 132 -8.02 -4.76 5.17
N SER A 133 -9.28 -4.75 5.60
CA SER A 133 -10.30 -5.68 5.09
C SER A 133 -11.63 -5.00 4.81
N TRP A 134 -12.41 -5.54 3.89
CA TRP A 134 -13.73 -5.03 3.53
C TRP A 134 -14.76 -6.15 3.38
N SER A 135 -16.04 -5.82 3.63
CA SER A 135 -17.19 -6.73 3.51
C SER A 135 -18.45 -5.96 3.17
#